data_AF-A0A2J6TEA3-F1
#
_entry.id   AF-A0A2J6TEA3-F1
#
_cell.length_a   1.000
_cell.length_b   1.000
_cell.length_c   1.000
_cell.angle_alpha   90.00
_cell.angle_beta   90.00
_cell.angle_gamma   90.00
#
_symmetry.space_group_name_H-M   'P 1'
#
loop_
_entity.id
_entity.type
_entity.pdbx_description
1 polymer ?
#
loop_
_entity_poly.entity_id
_entity_poly.type
_entity_poly.pdbx_seq_one_letter_code
_entity_poly.pdbx_strand_id
1 'polypeptide(L)'
;MVLGPLDKRVRKSRCKACARRRIKCEGGSPCLYCRRRKFTCTPQFTESQPSLIFVNQAPVVDIEQPPSTLWPNVPQDTISRFANHFFTTFLVHNDFAGASLDLDAIKSQFQSTPSFYHAAIAVGALDLGSPHPSSIVRKGTSRLEALNAYRASIVEFQKEIQGTASIESNACLWTTFFLGLFELMFDNTGDGWVKHIFYGTSRIMQIRGPKAHLTGPGRSFFLTVRLFEICRSFFYPEPTFLGEANWILLMDRMWEGDLAEEWHPKENLLDLMTSCSSLSHRMAALLNPGSTRDQIPEEALLHLASEGIDLRNALFRWSETFAAWRNLDSTHKEDARSTLANIYFHAISIYLSGLYDYRYQFNQILSASLPSDNIQIHVCEILHHTEDAMKTTRLAGILFFFPLRVAGARARTSAQRSAILSMLDRITQRSFVVAQAFSQVLKSLWGDKAL
;
A
#
# COMPACT_ATOMS: atom_id res chain seq x y z
N MET A 1 39.59 4.30 -11.74
CA MET A 1 38.66 3.86 -10.69
C MET A 1 37.36 3.42 -11.38
N VAL A 2 37.08 2.12 -11.40
CA VAL A 2 35.90 1.54 -12.06
C VAL A 2 34.70 1.74 -11.14
N LEU A 3 33.70 2.51 -11.59
CA LEU A 3 32.49 2.77 -10.82
C LEU A 3 31.53 1.58 -10.98
N GLY A 4 30.98 1.09 -9.87
CA GLY A 4 30.05 -0.05 -9.88
C GLY A 4 28.69 0.28 -10.50
N PRO A 5 27.92 -0.73 -10.96
CA PRO A 5 26.66 -0.54 -11.69
C PRO A 5 25.51 0.11 -10.87
N LEU A 6 25.65 0.18 -9.55
CA LEU A 6 24.71 0.86 -8.64
C LEU A 6 25.28 2.14 -8.02
N ASP A 7 26.46 2.58 -8.45
CA ASP A 7 27.05 3.84 -7.99
C ASP A 7 26.18 5.01 -8.50
N LYS A 8 25.67 5.83 -7.58
CA LYS A 8 24.79 6.97 -7.89
C LYS A 8 25.47 8.00 -8.80
N ARG A 9 26.80 7.99 -8.94
CA ARG A 9 27.56 8.79 -9.91
C ARG A 9 27.32 8.37 -11.37
N VAL A 10 26.80 7.16 -11.61
CA VAL A 10 26.43 6.63 -12.94
C VAL A 10 25.08 7.18 -13.42
N ARG A 11 24.22 7.67 -12.52
CA ARG A 11 22.97 8.37 -12.89
C ARG A 11 23.32 9.74 -13.49
N LYS A 12 23.44 9.80 -14.82
CA LYS A 12 23.60 11.08 -15.52
C LYS A 12 22.32 11.91 -15.37
N SER A 13 22.36 12.93 -14.51
CA SER A 13 21.28 13.91 -14.31
C SER A 13 21.04 14.84 -15.50
N ARG A 14 21.76 14.66 -16.62
CA ARG A 14 21.73 15.55 -17.79
C ARG A 14 21.14 14.85 -19.00
N CYS A 15 20.16 15.48 -19.65
CA CYS A 15 19.72 15.07 -20.99
C CYS A 15 20.88 15.22 -22.02
N LYS A 16 20.77 14.56 -23.18
CA LYS A 16 21.77 14.62 -24.26
C LYS A 16 22.08 16.07 -24.67
N ALA A 17 21.07 16.93 -24.76
CA ALA A 17 21.24 18.33 -25.16
C ALA A 17 22.04 19.17 -24.14
N CYS A 18 21.77 19.02 -22.84
CA CYS A 18 22.51 19.70 -21.78
C CYS A 18 23.93 19.16 -21.62
N ALA A 19 24.13 17.85 -21.79
CA ALA A 19 25.45 17.24 -21.73
C ALA A 19 26.36 17.67 -22.89
N ARG A 20 25.84 17.69 -24.13
CA ARG A 20 26.60 18.14 -25.31
C ARG A 20 27.10 19.58 -25.14
N ARG A 21 26.31 20.42 -24.48
CA ARG A 21 26.61 21.84 -24.23
C ARG A 21 27.38 22.09 -22.93
N ARG A 22 27.72 21.03 -22.17
CA ARG A 22 28.45 21.08 -20.88
C ARG A 22 27.80 21.98 -19.82
N ILE A 23 26.48 22.18 -19.89
CA ILE A 23 25.69 22.97 -18.91
C ILE A 23 25.01 22.07 -17.87
N LYS A 24 24.57 22.67 -16.75
CA LYS A 24 23.74 22.00 -15.74
C LYS A 24 22.35 21.75 -16.32
N CYS A 25 21.83 20.53 -16.13
CA CYS A 25 20.46 20.19 -16.52
C CYS A 25 19.53 20.43 -15.33
N GLU A 26 18.45 21.14 -15.57
CA GLU A 26 17.51 21.58 -14.52
C GLU A 26 16.45 20.52 -14.17
N GLY A 27 16.59 19.29 -14.67
CA GLY A 27 15.63 18.20 -14.41
C GLY A 27 14.28 18.38 -15.12
N GLY A 28 13.44 17.33 -15.10
CA GLY A 28 12.18 17.25 -15.85
C GLY A 28 12.35 16.73 -17.28
N SER A 29 11.29 16.17 -17.86
CA SER A 29 11.24 15.74 -19.26
C SER A 29 10.03 16.38 -19.97
N PRO A 30 10.24 17.42 -20.79
CA PRO A 30 11.52 18.07 -21.13
C PRO A 30 12.06 18.95 -19.98
N CYS A 31 13.38 19.08 -19.88
CA CYS A 31 13.99 19.94 -18.86
C CYS A 31 13.78 21.44 -19.16
N LEU A 32 13.76 22.27 -18.11
CA LEU A 32 13.41 23.70 -18.22
C LEU A 32 14.27 24.47 -19.23
N TYR A 33 15.58 24.24 -19.23
CA TYR A 33 16.51 24.81 -20.21
C TYR A 33 16.15 24.41 -21.66
N CYS A 34 15.89 23.12 -21.91
CA CYS A 34 15.51 22.64 -23.24
C CYS A 34 14.16 23.20 -23.68
N ARG A 35 13.21 23.35 -22.76
CA ARG A 35 11.91 23.98 -23.01
C ARG A 35 12.06 25.45 -23.41
N ARG A 36 12.83 26.26 -22.66
CA ARG A 36 13.04 27.69 -22.96
C ARG A 36 13.75 27.92 -24.29
N ARG A 37 14.71 27.06 -24.64
CA ARG A 37 15.51 27.19 -25.86
C ARG A 37 14.95 26.40 -27.05
N LYS A 38 13.78 25.77 -26.90
CA LYS A 38 13.14 24.90 -27.90
C LYS A 38 14.08 23.80 -28.44
N PHE A 39 14.88 23.19 -27.56
CA PHE A 39 15.74 22.05 -27.92
C PHE A 39 15.09 20.72 -27.56
N THR A 40 15.36 19.69 -28.36
CA THR A 40 14.92 18.31 -28.10
C THR A 40 15.60 17.74 -26.85
N CYS A 41 14.82 17.48 -25.80
CA CYS A 41 15.31 16.93 -24.54
C CYS A 41 15.24 15.40 -24.54
N THR A 42 16.33 14.73 -24.92
CA THR A 42 16.41 13.25 -24.91
C THR A 42 17.22 12.73 -23.71
N PRO A 43 16.74 11.72 -22.97
CA PRO A 43 17.50 11.07 -21.91
C PRO A 43 18.76 10.37 -22.47
N GLN A 44 19.79 10.23 -21.64
CA GLN A 44 20.94 9.37 -21.95
C GLN A 44 20.70 7.98 -21.37
N PHE A 45 20.04 7.10 -22.13
CA PHE A 45 20.11 5.67 -21.85
C PHE A 45 21.43 5.14 -22.41
N THR A 46 22.16 4.37 -21.60
CA THR A 46 23.31 3.60 -22.06
C THR A 46 22.92 2.14 -21.87
N GLU A 47 22.83 1.39 -22.96
CA GLU A 47 22.77 -0.06 -22.91
C GLU A 47 24.10 -0.56 -22.33
N SER A 48 24.06 -1.09 -21.12
CA SER A 48 25.17 -1.86 -20.57
C SER A 48 24.83 -3.34 -20.73
N GLN A 49 25.40 -4.00 -21.74
CA GLN A 49 25.45 -5.46 -21.77
C GLN A 49 26.29 -5.94 -20.58
N PRO A 50 25.79 -6.84 -19.72
CA PRO A 50 26.58 -7.40 -18.64
C PRO A 50 27.40 -8.58 -19.17
N SER A 51 28.72 -8.42 -19.25
CA SER A 51 29.65 -9.54 -19.31
C SER A 51 29.63 -10.27 -17.95
N LEU A 52 29.15 -11.51 -17.95
CA LEU A 52 29.16 -12.41 -16.80
C LEU A 52 30.62 -12.77 -16.44
N ILE A 53 31.01 -12.49 -15.20
CA ILE A 53 32.24 -13.03 -14.61
C ILE A 53 31.80 -14.00 -13.53
N PHE A 54 32.05 -15.29 -13.75
CA PHE A 54 31.80 -16.35 -12.76
C PHE A 54 32.95 -16.37 -11.75
N VAL A 55 32.62 -16.41 -10.46
CA VAL A 55 33.57 -16.73 -9.38
C VAL A 55 33.12 -18.05 -8.77
N ASN A 56 33.92 -19.10 -8.97
CA ASN A 56 33.67 -20.43 -8.39
C ASN A 56 33.69 -20.35 -6.86
N GLN A 57 32.65 -20.90 -6.21
CA GLN A 57 32.63 -21.15 -4.76
C GLN A 57 33.02 -22.60 -4.47
N ALA A 58 33.92 -22.77 -3.51
CA ALA A 58 34.34 -24.05 -2.94
C ALA A 58 33.26 -24.64 -2.00
N PRO A 59 33.27 -25.96 -1.71
CA PRO A 59 32.14 -26.64 -1.09
C PRO A 59 32.03 -26.35 0.42
N VAL A 60 30.79 -26.25 0.89
CA VAL A 60 30.40 -26.00 2.29
C VAL A 60 30.08 -27.33 2.98
N VAL A 61 30.51 -27.46 4.24
CA VAL A 61 30.26 -28.61 5.13
C VAL A 61 28.95 -28.41 5.90
N ASP A 62 28.09 -29.43 5.91
CA ASP A 62 26.81 -29.46 6.62
C ASP A 62 26.96 -29.69 8.13
N ILE A 63 26.12 -29.01 8.92
CA ILE A 63 25.85 -29.34 10.34
C ILE A 63 24.33 -29.31 10.55
N GLU A 64 23.80 -30.42 11.07
CA GLU A 64 22.38 -30.75 11.21
C GLU A 64 21.61 -29.85 12.22
N GLN A 65 20.35 -29.56 11.89
CA GLN A 65 19.32 -28.97 12.78
C GLN A 65 18.07 -29.87 12.83
N PRO A 66 17.30 -29.85 13.95
CA PRO A 66 16.24 -30.82 14.24
C PRO A 66 14.94 -30.59 13.44
N PRO A 67 14.04 -31.59 13.34
CA PRO A 67 13.03 -31.65 12.28
C PRO A 67 11.76 -30.84 12.62
N SER A 68 11.24 -30.13 11.62
CA SER A 68 9.88 -29.57 11.60
C SER A 68 9.26 -29.86 10.24
N THR A 69 8.59 -30.99 10.16
CA THR A 69 8.02 -31.59 8.94
C THR A 69 6.61 -31.08 8.69
N LEU A 70 6.46 -30.20 7.69
CA LEU A 70 5.18 -29.98 7.01
C LEU A 70 5.14 -30.65 5.61
N TRP A 71 6.25 -31.22 5.14
CA TRP A 71 6.39 -31.71 3.77
C TRP A 71 7.27 -32.98 3.77
N PRO A 72 6.72 -34.18 3.55
CA PRO A 72 7.49 -35.43 3.66
C PRO A 72 8.57 -35.63 2.59
N ASN A 73 8.60 -34.84 1.52
CA ASN A 73 9.43 -35.13 0.32
C ASN A 73 10.01 -33.88 -0.39
N VAL A 74 10.26 -32.76 0.30
CA VAL A 74 10.87 -31.59 -0.35
C VAL A 74 12.38 -31.58 -0.11
N PRO A 75 13.23 -31.55 -1.16
CA PRO A 75 14.66 -31.38 -1.01
C PRO A 75 14.97 -30.13 -0.16
N GLN A 76 15.92 -30.24 0.77
CA GLN A 76 16.38 -29.16 1.64
C GLN A 76 17.23 -28.12 0.88
N ASP A 77 16.77 -27.67 -0.29
CA ASP A 77 17.40 -26.57 -1.02
C ASP A 77 17.01 -25.21 -0.39
N THR A 78 17.85 -24.20 -0.60
CA THR A 78 17.66 -22.86 -0.03
C THR A 78 16.34 -22.22 -0.48
N ILE A 79 15.85 -22.59 -1.67
CA ILE A 79 14.62 -22.09 -2.28
C ILE A 79 13.39 -22.62 -1.54
N SER A 80 13.38 -23.91 -1.19
CA SER A 80 12.32 -24.55 -0.40
C SER A 80 12.20 -23.92 0.99
N ARG A 81 13.31 -23.46 1.58
CA ARG A 81 13.27 -22.71 2.85
C ARG A 81 12.55 -21.37 2.72
N PHE A 82 12.79 -20.61 1.64
CA PHE A 82 12.12 -19.31 1.44
C PHE A 82 10.63 -19.46 1.18
N ALA A 83 10.23 -20.43 0.35
CA ALA A 83 8.82 -20.75 0.13
C ALA A 83 8.14 -21.20 1.44
N ASN A 84 8.79 -22.06 2.23
CA ASN A 84 8.26 -22.48 3.52
C ASN A 84 8.10 -21.28 4.48
N HIS A 85 9.11 -20.41 4.57
CA HIS A 85 9.04 -19.20 5.40
C HIS A 85 7.89 -18.27 4.97
N PHE A 86 7.69 -18.10 3.66
CA PHE A 86 6.59 -17.29 3.12
C PHE A 86 5.22 -17.78 3.62
N PHE A 87 4.94 -19.07 3.49
CA PHE A 87 3.63 -19.63 3.89
C PHE A 87 3.45 -19.81 5.39
N THR A 88 4.50 -20.22 6.12
CA THR A 88 4.38 -20.60 7.54
C THR A 88 4.63 -19.44 8.50
N THR A 89 5.36 -18.42 8.05
CA THR A 89 5.74 -17.28 8.89
C THR A 89 5.19 -15.97 8.32
N PHE A 90 5.56 -15.60 7.10
CA PHE A 90 5.21 -14.29 6.56
C PHE A 90 3.69 -14.09 6.46
N LEU A 91 2.96 -15.01 5.80
CA LEU A 91 1.50 -14.89 5.65
C LEU A 91 0.75 -15.03 6.99
N VAL A 92 1.27 -15.84 7.92
CA VAL A 92 0.66 -16.01 9.24
C VAL A 92 0.74 -14.73 10.07
N HIS A 93 1.83 -13.98 9.96
CA HIS A 93 2.05 -12.74 10.72
C HIS A 93 1.59 -11.47 10.00
N ASN A 94 1.07 -11.58 8.77
CA ASN A 94 0.60 -10.45 7.97
C ASN A 94 -0.80 -10.71 7.44
N ASP A 95 -1.79 -10.49 8.30
CA ASP A 95 -3.19 -10.40 7.90
C ASP A 95 -3.46 -9.05 7.21
N PHE A 96 -3.78 -9.11 5.92
CA PHE A 96 -3.96 -7.94 5.08
C PHE A 96 -5.39 -7.38 5.08
N ALA A 97 -6.35 -8.02 5.75
CA ALA A 97 -7.76 -7.62 5.69
C ALA A 97 -8.54 -7.73 7.01
N GLY A 98 -7.93 -8.32 8.04
CA GLY A 98 -8.61 -8.80 9.24
C GLY A 98 -9.32 -10.13 9.02
N ALA A 99 -9.10 -10.81 7.88
CA ALA A 99 -9.84 -12.00 7.49
C ALA A 99 -8.87 -13.11 7.07
N SER A 100 -9.25 -14.37 7.30
CA SER A 100 -8.44 -15.51 6.90
C SER A 100 -8.32 -15.56 5.37
N LEU A 101 -7.09 -15.58 4.89
CA LEU A 101 -6.79 -15.87 3.49
C LEU A 101 -7.14 -17.33 3.17
N ASP A 102 -7.62 -17.58 1.96
CA ASP A 102 -7.78 -18.94 1.43
C ASP A 102 -6.40 -19.52 1.08
N LEU A 103 -5.71 -20.02 2.10
CA LEU A 103 -4.34 -20.52 1.98
C LEU A 103 -4.23 -21.71 1.04
N ASP A 104 -5.28 -22.52 0.91
CA ASP A 104 -5.26 -23.69 0.03
C ASP A 104 -5.38 -23.27 -1.44
N ALA A 105 -6.25 -22.31 -1.76
CA ALA A 105 -6.30 -21.71 -3.08
C ALA A 105 -4.98 -21.00 -3.43
N ILE A 106 -4.36 -20.28 -2.48
CA ILE A 106 -3.07 -19.63 -2.69
C ILE A 106 -1.97 -20.67 -2.92
N LYS A 107 -1.89 -21.75 -2.13
CA LYS A 107 -0.91 -22.83 -2.34
C LYS A 107 -1.07 -23.50 -3.69
N SER A 108 -2.31 -23.78 -4.11
CA SER A 108 -2.60 -24.38 -5.42
C SER A 108 -2.10 -23.50 -6.57
N GLN A 109 -2.32 -22.17 -6.47
CA GLN A 109 -1.84 -21.21 -7.47
C GLN A 109 -0.32 -21.07 -7.46
N PHE A 110 0.30 -21.10 -6.28
CA PHE A 110 1.75 -21.07 -6.11
C PHE A 110 2.43 -22.28 -6.80
N GLN A 111 1.83 -23.46 -6.69
CA GLN A 111 2.38 -24.68 -7.30
C GLN A 111 2.23 -24.71 -8.82
N SER A 112 1.26 -24.00 -9.37
CA SER A 112 0.89 -24.07 -10.80
C SER A 112 1.36 -22.87 -11.63
N THR A 113 1.79 -21.77 -11.01
CA THR A 113 2.11 -20.52 -11.72
C THR A 113 3.56 -20.06 -11.43
N PRO A 114 4.46 -20.08 -12.44
CA PRO A 114 5.86 -19.68 -12.28
C PRO A 114 6.07 -18.26 -11.76
N SER A 115 5.30 -17.27 -12.26
CA SER A 115 5.42 -15.89 -11.78
C SER A 115 5.14 -15.78 -10.28
N PHE A 116 4.09 -16.45 -9.81
CA PHE A 116 3.68 -16.40 -8.42
C PHE A 116 4.67 -17.17 -7.53
N TYR A 117 5.14 -18.33 -7.98
CA TYR A 117 6.18 -19.11 -7.32
C TYR A 117 7.39 -18.23 -6.97
N HIS A 118 7.91 -17.52 -7.96
CA HIS A 118 9.06 -16.64 -7.77
C HIS A 118 8.73 -15.40 -6.91
N ALA A 119 7.53 -14.83 -7.01
CA ALA A 119 7.12 -13.71 -6.17
C ALA A 119 7.08 -14.08 -4.68
N ALA A 120 6.52 -15.26 -4.36
CA ALA A 120 6.47 -15.78 -3.00
C ALA A 120 7.87 -16.06 -2.43
N ILE A 121 8.78 -16.62 -3.24
CA ILE A 121 10.19 -16.80 -2.84
C ILE A 121 10.86 -15.46 -2.59
N ALA A 122 10.63 -14.45 -3.44
CA ALA A 122 11.22 -13.13 -3.29
C ALA A 122 10.84 -12.50 -1.94
N VAL A 123 9.54 -12.54 -1.60
CA VAL A 123 9.03 -12.04 -0.32
C VAL A 123 9.58 -12.86 0.84
N GLY A 124 9.53 -14.20 0.77
CA GLY A 124 10.03 -15.08 1.82
C GLY A 124 11.53 -14.91 2.09
N ALA A 125 12.34 -14.77 1.04
CA ALA A 125 13.77 -14.53 1.14
C ALA A 125 14.11 -13.16 1.73
N LEU A 126 13.33 -12.14 1.37
CA LEU A 126 13.54 -10.79 1.89
C LEU A 126 13.15 -10.70 3.37
N ASP A 127 12.01 -11.28 3.75
CA ASP A 127 11.52 -11.30 5.12
C ASP A 127 12.45 -12.10 6.05
N LEU A 128 12.87 -13.30 5.63
CA LEU A 128 13.81 -14.13 6.40
C LEU A 128 15.18 -13.45 6.58
N GLY A 129 15.58 -12.63 5.59
CA GLY A 129 16.82 -11.86 5.60
C GLY A 129 16.76 -10.55 6.40
N SER A 130 15.56 -10.11 6.81
CA SER A 130 15.39 -8.92 7.64
C SER A 130 16.06 -9.10 9.01
N PRO A 131 16.55 -8.01 9.63
CA PRO A 131 17.20 -8.06 10.92
C PRO A 131 16.18 -8.37 12.05
N HIS A 132 15.83 -9.64 12.21
CA HIS A 132 15.17 -10.13 13.42
C HIS A 132 16.24 -10.44 14.48
N PRO A 133 16.04 -10.13 15.77
CA PRO A 133 16.99 -10.43 16.85
C PRO A 133 17.37 -11.91 16.98
N SER A 134 16.64 -12.81 16.31
CA SER A 134 16.85 -14.26 16.31
C SER A 134 17.40 -14.84 14.99
N SER A 135 17.66 -14.04 13.94
CA SER A 135 18.08 -14.57 12.63
C SER A 135 19.60 -14.73 12.52
N ILE A 136 20.05 -15.99 12.45
CA ILE A 136 21.45 -16.40 12.22
C ILE A 136 21.82 -16.34 10.72
N VAL A 137 20.87 -16.02 9.83
CA VAL A 137 21.07 -16.03 8.38
C VAL A 137 21.98 -14.88 7.94
N ARG A 138 23.00 -15.19 7.12
CA ARG A 138 23.89 -14.18 6.50
C ARG A 138 23.07 -13.23 5.62
N LYS A 139 22.80 -12.02 6.11
CA LYS A 139 22.00 -10.96 5.47
C LYS A 139 22.30 -10.72 3.98
N GLY A 140 23.55 -10.86 3.55
CA GLY A 140 23.98 -10.59 2.17
C GLY A 140 23.46 -11.59 1.14
N THR A 141 23.37 -12.89 1.47
CA THR A 141 22.95 -13.93 0.51
C THR A 141 21.44 -13.92 0.31
N SER A 142 20.65 -13.78 1.39
CA SER A 142 19.18 -13.72 1.33
C SER A 142 18.67 -12.58 0.45
N ARG A 143 19.32 -11.40 0.52
CA ARG A 143 18.93 -10.23 -0.29
C ARG A 143 19.18 -10.44 -1.79
N LEU A 144 20.29 -11.10 -2.15
CA LEU A 144 20.60 -11.40 -3.55
C LEU A 144 19.60 -12.41 -4.12
N GLU A 145 19.30 -13.46 -3.37
CA GLU A 145 18.28 -14.45 -3.76
C GLU A 145 16.90 -13.81 -3.92
N ALA A 146 16.52 -12.93 -3.00
CA ALA A 146 15.26 -12.20 -3.07
C ALA A 146 15.15 -11.37 -4.37
N LEU A 147 16.22 -10.68 -4.77
CA LEU A 147 16.28 -9.91 -6.02
C LEU A 147 16.27 -10.79 -7.26
N ASN A 148 16.96 -11.93 -7.24
CA ASN A 148 16.96 -12.88 -8.34
C ASN A 148 15.55 -13.46 -8.55
N ALA A 149 14.88 -13.87 -7.48
CA ALA A 149 13.50 -14.36 -7.51
C ALA A 149 12.52 -13.27 -7.96
N TYR A 150 12.65 -12.03 -7.45
CA TYR A 150 11.85 -10.90 -7.91
C TYR A 150 11.98 -10.68 -9.42
N ARG A 151 13.21 -10.68 -9.94
CA ARG A 151 13.47 -10.54 -11.38
C ARG A 151 12.87 -11.70 -12.17
N ALA A 152 13.04 -12.95 -11.71
CA ALA A 152 12.48 -14.12 -12.36
C ALA A 152 10.95 -14.04 -12.42
N SER A 153 10.30 -13.62 -11.33
CA SER A 153 8.85 -13.42 -11.28
C SER A 153 8.37 -12.44 -12.34
N ILE A 154 9.03 -11.28 -12.50
CA ILE A 154 8.66 -10.30 -13.54
C ILE A 154 8.82 -10.89 -14.95
N VAL A 155 9.90 -11.62 -15.20
CA VAL A 155 10.16 -12.22 -16.52
C VAL A 155 9.10 -13.27 -16.86
N GLU A 156 8.77 -14.15 -15.92
CA GLU A 156 7.70 -15.14 -16.13
C GLU A 156 6.34 -14.47 -16.26
N PHE A 157 6.03 -13.49 -15.41
CA PHE A 157 4.79 -12.73 -15.48
C PHE A 157 4.61 -12.06 -16.84
N GLN A 158 5.67 -11.47 -17.40
CA GLN A 158 5.65 -10.86 -18.74
C GLN A 158 5.35 -11.86 -19.85
N LYS A 159 5.75 -13.13 -19.71
CA LYS A 159 5.41 -14.19 -20.68
C LYS A 159 3.96 -14.62 -20.51
N GLU A 160 3.53 -14.77 -19.25
CA GLU A 160 2.19 -15.23 -18.90
C GLU A 160 1.11 -14.24 -19.38
N ILE A 161 1.27 -12.94 -19.13
CA ILE A 161 0.27 -11.91 -19.50
C ILE A 161 0.15 -11.65 -21.00
N GLN A 162 0.99 -12.24 -21.84
CA GLN A 162 0.84 -12.16 -23.30
C GLN A 162 -0.37 -12.98 -23.79
N GLY A 163 -0.86 -13.95 -23.00
CA GLY A 163 -2.09 -14.69 -23.26
C GLY A 163 -3.29 -14.15 -22.48
N THR A 164 -4.46 -14.08 -23.11
CA THR A 164 -5.71 -13.60 -22.47
C THR A 164 -6.15 -14.45 -21.28
N ALA A 165 -6.00 -15.78 -21.37
CA ALA A 165 -6.36 -16.71 -20.28
C ALA A 165 -5.54 -16.49 -19.00
N SER A 166 -4.31 -15.96 -19.11
CA SER A 166 -3.47 -15.69 -17.95
C SER A 166 -3.99 -14.48 -17.15
N ILE A 167 -4.43 -13.43 -17.85
CA ILE A 167 -4.95 -12.22 -17.20
C ILE A 167 -6.20 -12.52 -16.37
N GLU A 168 -6.95 -13.58 -16.67
CA GLU A 168 -8.11 -14.05 -15.89
C GLU A 168 -7.74 -14.89 -14.65
N SER A 169 -6.50 -15.40 -14.56
CA SER A 169 -6.04 -16.30 -13.47
C SER A 169 -5.77 -15.56 -12.16
N ASN A 170 -6.41 -15.94 -11.06
CA ASN A 170 -6.14 -15.37 -9.72
C ASN A 170 -4.66 -15.33 -9.32
N ALA A 171 -3.81 -16.21 -9.88
CA ALA A 171 -2.37 -16.17 -9.66
C ALA A 171 -1.72 -14.88 -10.15
N CYS A 172 -2.22 -14.24 -11.22
CA CYS A 172 -1.74 -12.95 -11.69
C CYS A 172 -1.99 -11.83 -10.66
N LEU A 173 -3.15 -11.85 -10.01
CA LEU A 173 -3.51 -10.88 -8.97
C LEU A 173 -2.61 -11.02 -7.74
N TRP A 174 -2.40 -12.25 -7.27
CA TRP A 174 -1.48 -12.51 -6.17
C TRP A 174 -0.03 -12.18 -6.54
N THR A 175 0.40 -12.50 -7.77
CA THR A 175 1.75 -12.14 -8.26
C THR A 175 1.97 -10.63 -8.14
N THR A 176 1.09 -9.81 -8.72
CA THR A 176 1.28 -8.33 -8.67
C THR A 176 1.16 -7.78 -7.26
N PHE A 177 0.29 -8.34 -6.43
CA PHE A 177 0.18 -7.95 -5.03
C PHE A 177 1.47 -8.24 -4.24
N PHE A 178 2.00 -9.46 -4.32
CA PHE A 178 3.23 -9.83 -3.60
C PHE A 178 4.48 -9.14 -4.15
N LEU A 179 4.56 -8.89 -5.46
CA LEU A 179 5.61 -8.02 -6.02
C LEU A 179 5.50 -6.59 -5.47
N GLY A 180 4.29 -6.06 -5.29
CA GLY A 180 4.08 -4.78 -4.60
C GLY A 180 4.54 -4.81 -3.14
N LEU A 181 4.25 -5.88 -2.40
CA LEU A 181 4.73 -6.05 -1.02
C LEU A 181 6.26 -6.11 -0.95
N PHE A 182 6.90 -6.83 -1.88
CA PHE A 182 8.35 -6.86 -2.00
C PHE A 182 8.94 -5.45 -2.11
N GLU A 183 8.35 -4.57 -2.93
CA GLU A 183 8.82 -3.19 -3.06
C GLU A 183 8.72 -2.41 -1.75
N LEU A 184 7.64 -2.58 -0.97
CA LEU A 184 7.49 -1.94 0.35
C LEU A 184 8.54 -2.42 1.36
N MET A 185 9.04 -3.66 1.19
CA MET A 185 10.06 -4.25 2.04
C MET A 185 11.49 -3.91 1.59
N PHE A 186 11.68 -3.68 0.29
CA PHE A 186 13.00 -3.49 -0.31
C PHE A 186 13.40 -2.03 -0.45
N ASP A 187 12.46 -1.17 -0.86
CA ASP A 187 12.69 0.24 -1.17
C ASP A 187 11.94 1.16 -0.21
N ASN A 188 12.66 2.12 0.36
CA ASN A 188 12.10 3.03 1.35
C ASN A 188 11.33 4.21 0.74
N THR A 189 11.36 4.40 -0.58
CA THR A 189 10.63 5.50 -1.23
C THR A 189 9.14 5.21 -1.40
N GLY A 190 8.79 3.94 -1.57
CA GLY A 190 7.42 3.51 -1.91
C GLY A 190 7.05 3.66 -3.39
N ASP A 191 7.92 4.23 -4.24
CA ASP A 191 7.63 4.46 -5.67
C ASP A 191 7.37 3.16 -6.44
N GLY A 192 8.08 2.09 -6.10
CA GLY A 192 7.90 0.76 -6.71
C GLY A 192 6.52 0.17 -6.43
N TRP A 193 6.04 0.31 -5.19
CA TRP A 193 4.74 -0.21 -4.77
C TRP A 193 3.58 0.42 -5.53
N VAL A 194 3.62 1.73 -5.74
CA VAL A 194 2.57 2.45 -6.49
C VAL A 194 2.42 1.86 -7.88
N LYS A 195 3.53 1.53 -8.54
CA LYS A 195 3.46 0.95 -9.89
C LYS A 195 2.81 -0.42 -9.88
N HIS A 196 3.16 -1.28 -8.94
CA HIS A 196 2.60 -2.64 -8.85
C HIS A 196 1.14 -2.66 -8.41
N ILE A 197 0.75 -1.83 -7.44
CA ILE A 197 -0.66 -1.74 -7.04
C ILE A 197 -1.48 -1.07 -8.15
N PHE A 198 -1.09 0.11 -8.61
CA PHE A 198 -1.91 0.89 -9.52
C PHE A 198 -1.93 0.34 -10.96
N TYR A 199 -0.74 0.11 -11.54
CA TYR A 199 -0.62 -0.35 -12.93
C TYR A 199 -0.58 -1.88 -13.07
N GLY A 200 -0.45 -2.62 -11.96
CA GLY A 200 -0.54 -4.08 -11.92
C GLY A 200 -1.88 -4.53 -11.37
N THR A 201 -1.99 -4.67 -10.05
CA THR A 201 -3.14 -5.28 -9.35
C THR A 201 -4.47 -4.62 -9.71
N SER A 202 -4.60 -3.31 -9.49
CA SER A 202 -5.83 -2.56 -9.75
C SER A 202 -6.21 -2.57 -11.23
N ARG A 203 -5.21 -2.57 -12.13
CA ARG A 203 -5.47 -2.65 -13.57
C ARG A 203 -5.97 -4.03 -13.99
N ILE A 204 -5.40 -5.11 -13.47
CA ILE A 204 -5.85 -6.47 -13.75
C ILE A 204 -7.28 -6.69 -13.25
N MET A 205 -7.62 -6.19 -12.06
CA MET A 205 -9.00 -6.22 -11.54
C MET A 205 -9.97 -5.51 -12.48
N GLN A 206 -9.62 -4.33 -12.96
CA GLN A 206 -10.42 -3.59 -13.94
C GLN A 206 -10.58 -4.34 -15.27
N ILE A 207 -9.54 -4.99 -15.78
CA ILE A 207 -9.59 -5.75 -17.02
C ILE A 207 -10.52 -6.97 -16.89
N ARG A 208 -10.48 -7.68 -15.76
CA ARG A 208 -11.41 -8.80 -15.48
C ARG A 208 -12.85 -8.34 -15.29
N GLY A 209 -13.01 -7.12 -14.82
CA GLY A 209 -14.29 -6.51 -14.52
C GLY A 209 -14.93 -7.03 -13.23
N PRO A 210 -15.97 -6.35 -12.71
CA PRO A 210 -16.52 -6.61 -11.38
C PRO A 210 -17.06 -8.04 -11.21
N LYS A 211 -17.68 -8.61 -12.26
CA LYS A 211 -18.29 -9.94 -12.20
C LYS A 211 -17.30 -11.06 -11.83
N ALA A 212 -16.02 -10.91 -12.20
CA ALA A 212 -14.98 -11.88 -11.86
C ALA A 212 -14.66 -11.95 -10.36
N HIS A 213 -15.16 -10.98 -9.58
CA HIS A 213 -14.91 -10.84 -8.15
C HIS A 213 -16.17 -11.07 -7.31
N LEU A 214 -17.27 -11.55 -7.90
CA LEU A 214 -18.53 -11.75 -7.19
C LEU A 214 -18.50 -12.97 -6.25
N THR A 215 -17.76 -14.02 -6.60
CA THR A 215 -17.67 -15.26 -5.81
C THR A 215 -16.27 -15.89 -5.88
N GLY A 216 -16.02 -16.92 -5.06
CA GLY A 216 -14.81 -17.75 -5.10
C GLY A 216 -13.51 -17.00 -4.77
N PRO A 217 -12.34 -17.51 -5.23
CA PRO A 217 -11.05 -16.93 -4.87
C PRO A 217 -10.84 -15.50 -5.39
N GLY A 218 -11.51 -15.13 -6.49
CA GLY A 218 -11.50 -13.76 -7.03
C GLY A 218 -12.17 -12.76 -6.09
N ARG A 219 -13.25 -13.17 -5.40
CA ARG A 219 -13.91 -12.39 -4.33
C ARG A 219 -13.00 -12.22 -3.11
N SER A 220 -12.40 -13.31 -2.63
CA SER A 220 -11.48 -13.28 -1.47
C SER A 220 -10.31 -12.31 -1.70
N PHE A 221 -9.69 -12.38 -2.88
CA PHE A 221 -8.65 -11.44 -3.28
C PHE A 221 -9.17 -9.99 -3.29
N PHE A 222 -10.31 -9.74 -3.95
CA PHE A 222 -10.91 -8.41 -4.04
C PHE A 222 -11.10 -7.80 -2.65
N LEU A 223 -11.72 -8.53 -1.72
CA LEU A 223 -11.96 -8.06 -0.35
C LEU A 223 -10.64 -7.77 0.40
N THR A 224 -9.59 -8.56 0.13
CA THR A 224 -8.28 -8.35 0.74
C THR A 224 -7.62 -7.06 0.26
N VAL A 225 -7.63 -6.81 -1.05
CA VAL A 225 -6.90 -5.67 -1.63
C VAL A 225 -7.70 -4.37 -1.65
N ARG A 226 -9.02 -4.42 -1.45
CA ARG A 226 -9.93 -3.28 -1.52
C ARG A 226 -9.46 -2.09 -0.69
N LEU A 227 -9.07 -2.33 0.56
CA LEU A 227 -8.58 -1.29 1.46
C LEU A 227 -7.29 -0.64 0.94
N PHE A 228 -6.38 -1.40 0.33
CA PHE A 228 -5.15 -0.86 -0.24
C PHE A 228 -5.41 0.08 -1.41
N GLU A 229 -6.35 -0.30 -2.28
CA GLU A 229 -6.76 0.52 -3.43
C GLU A 229 -7.44 1.82 -2.98
N ILE A 230 -8.30 1.76 -1.94
CA ILE A 230 -8.89 2.97 -1.33
C ILE A 230 -7.79 3.86 -0.76
N CYS A 231 -6.89 3.31 0.06
CA CYS A 231 -5.78 4.05 0.66
C CYS A 231 -4.86 4.67 -0.39
N ARG A 232 -4.58 3.97 -1.49
CA ARG A 232 -3.80 4.51 -2.61
C ARG A 232 -4.44 5.80 -3.14
N SER A 233 -5.75 5.83 -3.35
CA SER A 233 -6.43 7.03 -3.84
C SER A 233 -6.33 8.24 -2.89
N PHE A 234 -6.07 8.03 -1.59
CA PHE A 234 -5.82 9.16 -0.68
C PHE A 234 -4.41 9.74 -0.77
N PHE A 235 -3.45 8.97 -1.29
CA PHE A 235 -2.05 9.40 -1.39
C PHE A 235 -1.67 9.94 -2.76
N TYR A 236 -2.39 9.53 -3.80
CA TYR A 236 -2.08 9.81 -5.20
C TYR A 236 -3.25 10.51 -5.88
N PRO A 237 -2.99 11.36 -6.89
CA PRO A 237 -4.02 12.16 -7.54
C PRO A 237 -4.99 11.35 -8.41
N GLU A 238 -4.71 10.07 -8.65
CA GLU A 238 -5.57 9.20 -9.44
C GLU A 238 -6.74 8.63 -8.60
N PRO A 239 -8.00 8.84 -9.05
CA PRO A 239 -9.17 8.31 -8.35
C PRO A 239 -9.17 6.79 -8.34
N THR A 240 -9.98 6.21 -7.45
CA THR A 240 -10.18 4.77 -7.41
C THR A 240 -11.33 4.34 -8.33
N PHE A 241 -11.14 3.23 -9.03
CA PHE A 241 -12.20 2.60 -9.83
C PHE A 241 -13.35 2.07 -8.96
N LEU A 242 -13.11 1.88 -7.66
CA LEU A 242 -14.11 1.37 -6.70
C LEU A 242 -15.32 2.30 -6.55
N GLY A 243 -15.19 3.58 -6.92
CA GLY A 243 -16.30 4.54 -6.94
C GLY A 243 -17.15 4.51 -8.22
N GLU A 244 -16.82 3.67 -9.20
CA GLU A 244 -17.62 3.53 -10.42
C GLU A 244 -18.87 2.67 -10.19
N ALA A 245 -19.95 2.97 -10.91
CA ALA A 245 -21.27 2.38 -10.66
C ALA A 245 -21.30 0.85 -10.71
N ASN A 246 -20.54 0.23 -11.62
CA ASN A 246 -20.44 -1.22 -11.74
C ASN A 246 -19.72 -1.89 -10.57
N TRP A 247 -18.79 -1.19 -9.90
CA TRP A 247 -18.10 -1.67 -8.70
C TRP A 247 -18.91 -1.43 -7.43
N ILE A 248 -19.69 -0.35 -7.37
CA ILE A 248 -20.70 -0.14 -6.32
C ILE A 248 -21.76 -1.24 -6.39
N LEU A 249 -22.31 -1.52 -7.57
CA LEU A 249 -23.27 -2.60 -7.79
C LEU A 249 -22.69 -3.98 -7.46
N LEU A 250 -21.39 -4.19 -7.64
CA LEU A 250 -20.73 -5.43 -7.20
C LEU A 250 -20.82 -5.58 -5.69
N MET A 251 -20.55 -4.51 -4.92
CA MET A 251 -20.61 -4.55 -3.46
C MET A 251 -22.01 -4.89 -2.98
N ASP A 252 -23.06 -4.28 -3.56
CA ASP A 252 -24.45 -4.57 -3.20
C ASP A 252 -24.78 -6.06 -3.39
N ARG A 253 -24.36 -6.62 -4.53
CA ARG A 253 -24.63 -8.02 -4.89
C ARG A 253 -23.78 -9.03 -4.15
N MET A 254 -22.62 -8.62 -3.63
CA MET A 254 -21.65 -9.53 -2.99
C MET A 254 -22.16 -10.13 -1.68
N TRP A 255 -23.18 -9.49 -1.08
CA TRP A 255 -23.74 -9.86 0.22
C TRP A 255 -25.18 -10.38 0.12
N GLU A 256 -25.61 -10.80 -1.07
CA GLU A 256 -26.90 -11.46 -1.27
C GLU A 256 -26.82 -12.96 -0.93
N GLY A 257 -27.95 -13.54 -0.48
CA GLY A 257 -28.07 -14.98 -0.20
C GLY A 257 -27.19 -15.44 0.96
N ASP A 258 -26.62 -16.65 0.85
CA ASP A 258 -25.84 -17.30 1.92
C ASP A 258 -24.56 -16.52 2.30
N LEU A 259 -24.06 -15.65 1.40
CA LEU A 259 -22.87 -14.83 1.66
C LEU A 259 -23.15 -13.62 2.56
N ALA A 260 -24.42 -13.32 2.86
CA ALA A 260 -24.81 -12.24 3.76
C ALA A 260 -24.23 -12.42 5.17
N GLU A 261 -24.03 -13.66 5.62
CA GLU A 261 -23.49 -13.99 6.95
C GLU A 261 -22.01 -13.59 7.10
N GLU A 262 -21.26 -13.51 6.00
CA GLU A 262 -19.86 -13.09 6.01
C GLU A 262 -19.70 -11.57 6.09
N TRP A 263 -20.79 -10.81 5.91
CA TRP A 263 -20.76 -9.36 5.89
C TRP A 263 -20.30 -8.80 7.24
N HIS A 264 -19.50 -7.74 7.19
CA HIS A 264 -18.99 -7.07 8.36
C HIS A 264 -19.18 -5.54 8.19
N PRO A 265 -19.54 -4.78 9.25
CA PRO A 265 -19.76 -3.33 9.15
C PRO A 265 -18.58 -2.52 8.59
N LYS A 266 -17.37 -3.07 8.67
CA LYS A 266 -16.17 -2.56 7.99
C LYS A 266 -16.42 -2.27 6.51
N GLU A 267 -17.19 -3.11 5.81
CA GLU A 267 -17.39 -2.95 4.37
C GLU A 267 -18.12 -1.66 4.02
N ASN A 268 -19.13 -1.28 4.81
CA ASN A 268 -19.83 -0.01 4.68
C ASN A 268 -18.91 1.18 5.01
N LEU A 269 -18.00 1.04 5.99
CA LEU A 269 -16.98 2.06 6.24
C LEU A 269 -16.07 2.27 5.01
N LEU A 270 -15.68 1.19 4.33
CA LEU A 270 -14.87 1.28 3.11
C LEU A 270 -15.63 1.96 1.96
N ASP A 271 -16.96 1.79 1.87
CA ASP A 271 -17.81 2.54 0.93
C ASP A 271 -17.80 4.06 1.24
N LEU A 272 -17.94 4.42 2.51
CA LEU A 272 -17.84 5.82 2.96
C LEU A 272 -16.46 6.41 2.70
N MET A 273 -15.39 5.64 2.91
CA MET A 273 -14.01 6.04 2.58
C MET A 273 -13.85 6.27 1.07
N THR A 274 -14.40 5.40 0.23
CA THR A 274 -14.41 5.56 -1.23
C THR A 274 -15.10 6.86 -1.64
N SER A 275 -16.24 7.16 -1.00
CA SER A 275 -16.99 8.41 -1.23
C SER A 275 -16.20 9.65 -0.79
N CYS A 276 -15.53 9.59 0.37
CA CYS A 276 -14.62 10.66 0.82
C CYS A 276 -13.46 10.88 -0.16
N SER A 277 -12.92 9.80 -0.76
CA SER A 277 -11.89 9.90 -1.80
C SER A 277 -12.42 10.59 -3.05
N SER A 278 -13.59 10.17 -3.54
CA SER A 278 -14.24 10.79 -4.70
C SER A 278 -14.48 12.30 -4.49
N LEU A 279 -14.97 12.69 -3.31
CA LEU A 279 -15.14 14.09 -2.93
C LEU A 279 -13.81 14.85 -2.95
N SER A 280 -12.75 14.28 -2.36
CA SER A 280 -11.41 14.88 -2.34
C SER A 280 -10.86 15.14 -3.75
N HIS A 281 -11.05 14.21 -4.69
CA HIS A 281 -10.60 14.36 -6.08
C HIS A 281 -11.38 15.44 -6.82
N ARG A 282 -12.71 15.48 -6.69
CA ARG A 282 -13.52 16.55 -7.29
C ARG A 282 -13.17 17.92 -6.72
N MET A 283 -12.93 17.99 -5.41
CA MET A 283 -12.46 19.21 -4.76
C MET A 283 -11.08 19.64 -5.28
N ALA A 284 -10.14 18.72 -5.44
CA ALA A 284 -8.82 19.01 -6.03
C ALA A 284 -8.93 19.51 -7.48
N ALA A 285 -9.81 18.90 -8.29
CA ALA A 285 -10.04 19.29 -9.68
C ALA A 285 -10.63 20.71 -9.79
N LEU A 286 -11.57 21.06 -8.91
CA LEU A 286 -12.18 22.39 -8.88
C LEU A 286 -11.19 23.46 -8.40
N LEU A 287 -10.42 23.15 -7.35
CA LEU A 287 -9.52 24.09 -6.68
C LEU A 287 -8.10 24.10 -7.23
N ASN A 288 -7.93 23.68 -8.49
CA ASN A 288 -6.62 23.60 -9.13
C ASN A 288 -5.86 24.94 -9.02
N PRO A 289 -4.53 24.93 -8.84
CA PRO A 289 -3.73 26.13 -8.53
C PRO A 289 -3.80 27.26 -9.56
N GLY A 290 -4.35 27.01 -10.76
CA GLY A 290 -4.57 28.00 -11.81
C GLY A 290 -5.91 28.75 -11.70
N SER A 291 -6.84 28.28 -10.88
CA SER A 291 -8.15 28.90 -10.69
C SER A 291 -8.04 30.07 -9.72
N THR A 292 -8.37 31.28 -10.16
CA THR A 292 -8.55 32.43 -9.24
C THR A 292 -9.89 32.30 -8.52
N ARG A 293 -10.00 32.83 -7.28
CA ARG A 293 -11.22 32.74 -6.45
C ARG A 293 -12.48 33.19 -7.22
N ASP A 294 -12.34 34.21 -8.05
CA ASP A 294 -13.44 34.81 -8.82
C ASP A 294 -13.94 33.91 -9.97
N GLN A 295 -13.25 32.80 -10.27
CA GLN A 295 -13.63 31.84 -11.31
C GLN A 295 -14.34 30.60 -10.77
N ILE A 296 -14.42 30.42 -9.44
CA ILE A 296 -15.03 29.24 -8.83
C ILE A 296 -16.47 29.58 -8.45
N PRO A 297 -17.48 28.93 -9.06
CA PRO A 297 -18.88 29.19 -8.71
C PRO A 297 -19.15 28.88 -7.24
N GLU A 298 -19.76 29.82 -6.52
CA GLU A 298 -20.13 29.64 -5.10
C GLU A 298 -21.03 28.41 -4.92
N GLU A 299 -21.97 28.19 -5.85
CA GLU A 299 -22.84 27.00 -5.88
C GLU A 299 -22.05 25.68 -5.89
N ALA A 300 -20.92 25.62 -6.62
CA ALA A 300 -20.09 24.43 -6.66
C ALA A 300 -19.38 24.18 -5.31
N LEU A 301 -18.97 25.25 -4.62
CA LEU A 301 -18.40 25.15 -3.27
C LEU A 301 -19.46 24.70 -2.26
N LEU A 302 -20.67 25.26 -2.32
CA LEU A 302 -21.79 24.88 -1.47
C LEU A 302 -22.17 23.40 -1.69
N HIS A 303 -22.20 22.93 -2.94
CA HIS A 303 -22.48 21.53 -3.25
C HIS A 303 -21.43 20.60 -2.63
N LEU A 304 -20.13 20.89 -2.80
CA LEU A 304 -19.06 20.09 -2.19
C LEU A 304 -19.15 20.08 -0.67
N ALA A 305 -19.45 21.24 -0.06
CA ALA A 305 -19.59 21.35 1.39
C ALA A 305 -20.80 20.57 1.93
N SER A 306 -21.95 20.65 1.25
CA SER A 306 -23.15 19.87 1.57
C SER A 306 -22.86 18.37 1.53
N GLU A 307 -22.22 17.90 0.45
CA GLU A 307 -21.86 16.49 0.33
C GLU A 307 -20.89 16.04 1.43
N GLY A 308 -19.95 16.91 1.83
CA GLY A 308 -19.11 16.65 2.99
C GLY A 308 -19.89 16.48 4.29
N ILE A 309 -20.90 17.32 4.52
CA ILE A 309 -21.78 17.23 5.69
C ILE A 309 -22.57 15.93 5.67
N ASP A 310 -23.08 15.53 4.51
CA ASP A 310 -23.78 14.24 4.35
C ASP A 310 -22.87 13.06 4.68
N LEU A 311 -21.61 13.08 4.21
CA LEU A 311 -20.62 12.07 4.56
C LEU A 311 -20.27 12.08 6.06
N ARG A 312 -20.19 13.26 6.69
CA ARG A 312 -19.97 13.38 8.14
C ARG A 312 -21.12 12.72 8.92
N ASN A 313 -22.36 12.99 8.51
CA ASN A 313 -23.55 12.41 9.12
C ASN A 313 -23.63 10.89 8.89
N ALA A 314 -23.21 10.41 7.71
CA ALA A 314 -23.11 8.99 7.43
C ALA A 314 -22.05 8.29 8.29
N LEU A 315 -20.88 8.89 8.46
CA LEU A 315 -19.83 8.37 9.37
C LEU A 315 -20.29 8.33 10.82
N PHE A 316 -21.01 9.36 11.29
CA PHE A 316 -21.57 9.37 12.64
C PHE A 316 -22.57 8.22 12.84
N ARG A 317 -23.54 8.07 11.94
CA ARG A 317 -24.51 6.95 11.97
C ARG A 317 -23.84 5.59 11.90
N TRP A 318 -22.82 5.45 11.05
CA TRP A 318 -22.01 4.24 10.98
C TRP A 318 -21.38 3.92 12.33
N SER A 319 -20.82 4.91 13.04
CA SER A 319 -20.17 4.69 14.33
C SER A 319 -21.13 4.22 15.42
N GLU A 320 -22.34 4.79 15.46
CA GLU A 320 -23.40 4.35 16.39
C GLU A 320 -23.85 2.93 16.09
N THR A 321 -24.10 2.64 14.80
CA THR A 321 -24.53 1.30 14.34
C THR A 321 -23.44 0.27 14.61
N PHE A 322 -22.18 0.61 14.37
CA PHE A 322 -21.04 -0.26 14.60
C PHE A 322 -20.84 -0.54 16.11
N ALA A 323 -21.00 0.48 16.96
CA ALA A 323 -20.94 0.30 18.41
C ALA A 323 -22.06 -0.62 18.91
N ALA A 324 -23.29 -0.46 18.40
CA ALA A 324 -24.40 -1.35 18.72
C ALA A 324 -24.10 -2.79 18.25
N TRP A 325 -23.66 -2.96 17.01
CA TRP A 325 -23.32 -4.26 16.42
C TRP A 325 -22.20 -4.98 17.19
N ARG A 326 -21.17 -4.26 17.64
CA ARG A 326 -20.09 -4.81 18.47
C ARG A 326 -20.53 -5.28 19.85
N ASN A 327 -21.65 -4.78 20.36
CA ASN A 327 -22.18 -5.17 21.66
C ASN A 327 -23.17 -6.33 21.59
N LEU A 328 -23.58 -6.77 20.39
CA LEU A 328 -24.44 -7.93 20.20
C LEU A 328 -23.74 -9.25 20.54
N ASP A 329 -22.44 -9.35 20.23
CA ASP A 329 -21.63 -10.55 20.49
C ASP A 329 -20.24 -10.14 20.99
N SER A 330 -19.75 -10.80 22.05
CA SER A 330 -18.40 -10.58 22.57
C SER A 330 -17.31 -10.92 21.56
N THR A 331 -17.54 -11.90 20.67
CA THR A 331 -16.58 -12.28 19.62
C THR A 331 -16.32 -11.14 18.62
N HIS A 332 -17.31 -10.28 18.38
CA HIS A 332 -17.17 -9.09 17.54
C HIS A 332 -16.17 -8.07 18.11
N LYS A 333 -15.91 -8.09 19.43
CA LYS A 333 -15.02 -7.14 20.08
C LYS A 333 -13.55 -7.48 19.88
N GLU A 334 -13.23 -8.76 19.72
CA GLU A 334 -11.87 -9.28 19.55
C GLU A 334 -11.52 -9.54 18.08
N ASP A 335 -12.46 -9.35 17.16
CA ASP A 335 -12.23 -9.48 15.72
C ASP A 335 -11.24 -8.42 15.20
N ALA A 336 -10.20 -8.87 14.48
CA ALA A 336 -9.23 -8.01 13.82
C ALA A 336 -9.89 -7.04 12.82
N ARG A 337 -11.00 -7.43 12.16
CA ARG A 337 -11.78 -6.54 11.28
C ARG A 337 -12.41 -5.38 12.06
N SER A 338 -12.90 -5.64 13.28
CA SER A 338 -13.47 -4.60 14.14
C SER A 338 -12.42 -3.60 14.59
N THR A 339 -11.26 -4.09 15.01
CA THR A 339 -10.11 -3.24 15.38
C THR A 339 -9.67 -2.37 14.20
N LEU A 340 -9.54 -2.98 13.01
CA LEU A 340 -9.19 -2.26 11.79
C LEU A 340 -10.25 -1.21 11.43
N ALA A 341 -11.54 -1.55 11.46
CA ALA A 341 -12.63 -0.64 11.18
C ALA A 341 -12.62 0.57 12.12
N ASN A 342 -12.38 0.36 13.42
CA ASN A 342 -12.34 1.44 14.39
C ASN A 342 -11.20 2.42 14.10
N ILE A 343 -9.99 1.90 13.87
CA ILE A 343 -8.82 2.73 13.51
C ILE A 343 -9.11 3.58 12.26
N TYR A 344 -9.70 2.95 11.24
CA TYR A 344 -10.01 3.62 9.97
C TYR A 344 -11.16 4.63 10.09
N PHE A 345 -12.13 4.41 10.98
CA PHE A 345 -13.18 5.38 11.27
C PHE A 345 -12.61 6.69 11.83
N HIS A 346 -11.70 6.60 12.81
CA HIS A 346 -11.06 7.80 13.34
C HIS A 346 -10.18 8.47 12.28
N ALA A 347 -9.44 7.69 11.48
CA ALA A 347 -8.60 8.22 10.41
C ALA A 347 -9.42 8.94 9.33
N ILE A 348 -10.48 8.32 8.81
CA ILE A 348 -11.32 8.95 7.77
C ILE A 348 -12.08 10.17 8.31
N SER A 349 -12.45 10.15 9.59
CA SER A 349 -13.09 11.31 10.24
C SER A 349 -12.18 12.53 10.26
N ILE A 350 -10.88 12.35 10.55
CA ILE A 350 -9.88 13.42 10.46
C ILE A 350 -9.63 13.82 9.01
N TYR A 351 -9.52 12.84 8.10
CA TYR A 351 -9.26 13.10 6.68
C TYR A 351 -10.36 13.99 6.07
N LEU A 352 -11.64 13.66 6.31
CA LEU A 352 -12.78 14.42 5.83
C LEU A 352 -12.76 15.88 6.35
N SER A 353 -12.41 16.09 7.63
CA SER A 353 -12.21 17.45 8.16
C SER A 353 -11.08 18.19 7.43
N GLY A 354 -9.98 17.49 7.15
CA GLY A 354 -8.84 18.03 6.41
C GLY A 354 -9.13 18.39 4.95
N LEU A 355 -10.25 17.94 4.38
CA LEU A 355 -10.71 18.44 3.08
C LEU A 355 -11.10 19.92 3.16
N TYR A 356 -11.47 20.44 4.33
CA TYR A 356 -11.94 21.82 4.47
C TYR A 356 -10.94 22.71 5.22
N ASP A 357 -10.31 22.19 6.28
CA ASP A 357 -9.49 22.97 7.21
C ASP A 357 -8.31 23.74 6.58
N TYR A 358 -7.81 23.28 5.43
CA TYR A 358 -6.64 23.85 4.76
C TYR A 358 -7.01 24.72 3.54
N ARG A 359 -8.29 25.05 3.36
CA ARG A 359 -8.80 25.69 2.14
C ARG A 359 -9.63 26.91 2.50
N TYR A 360 -9.05 28.09 2.26
CA TYR A 360 -9.68 29.37 2.58
C TYR A 360 -11.03 29.57 1.89
N GLN A 361 -11.28 28.88 0.77
CA GLN A 361 -12.53 28.93 0.02
C GLN A 361 -13.74 28.49 0.87
N PHE A 362 -13.53 27.67 1.90
CA PHE A 362 -14.59 27.17 2.78
C PHE A 362 -14.69 27.91 4.12
N ASN A 363 -13.87 28.95 4.37
CA ASN A 363 -13.84 29.64 5.67
C ASN A 363 -15.19 30.27 6.09
N GLN A 364 -16.05 30.60 5.12
CA GLN A 364 -17.37 31.19 5.34
C GLN A 364 -18.52 30.24 4.99
N ILE A 365 -18.21 28.98 4.66
CA ILE A 365 -19.18 27.96 4.28
C ILE A 365 -19.23 26.92 5.39
N LEU A 366 -20.45 26.61 5.87
CA LEU A 366 -20.64 25.48 6.76
C LEU A 366 -20.17 24.20 6.06
N SER A 367 -19.27 23.46 6.68
CA SER A 367 -18.60 22.32 6.07
C SER A 367 -18.42 21.16 7.06
N ALA A 368 -17.83 20.06 6.59
CA ALA A 368 -17.61 18.85 7.39
C ALA A 368 -16.41 18.92 8.36
N SER A 369 -15.87 20.12 8.57
CA SER A 369 -14.80 20.40 9.53
C SER A 369 -15.20 20.02 10.95
N LEU A 370 -14.27 19.42 11.69
CA LEU A 370 -14.44 19.11 13.09
C LEU A 370 -13.72 20.14 13.98
N PRO A 371 -14.25 20.42 15.18
CA PRO A 371 -13.51 21.18 16.17
C PRO A 371 -12.16 20.54 16.49
N SER A 372 -11.22 21.41 16.85
CA SER A 372 -9.87 21.08 17.33
C SER A 372 -9.83 19.88 18.29
N ASP A 373 -10.74 19.87 19.26
CA ASP A 373 -10.70 18.93 20.38
C ASP A 373 -11.20 17.56 19.93
N ASN A 374 -12.24 17.52 19.09
CA ASN A 374 -12.70 16.30 18.44
C ASN A 374 -11.60 15.68 17.56
N ILE A 375 -10.83 16.50 16.83
CA ILE A 375 -9.67 16.00 16.07
C ILE A 375 -8.65 15.35 17.01
N GLN A 376 -8.38 15.95 18.18
CA GLN A 376 -7.44 15.36 19.13
C GLN A 376 -7.95 14.06 19.75
N ILE A 377 -9.27 13.94 20.01
CA ILE A 377 -9.88 12.68 20.42
C ILE A 377 -9.62 11.60 19.36
N HIS A 378 -9.93 11.87 18.09
CA HIS A 378 -9.65 10.92 17.01
C HIS A 378 -8.15 10.57 16.89
N VAL A 379 -7.24 11.53 17.09
CA VAL A 379 -5.79 11.26 17.11
C VAL A 379 -5.47 10.26 18.22
N CYS A 380 -5.92 10.51 19.46
CA CYS A 380 -5.66 9.63 20.60
C CYS A 380 -6.21 8.21 20.36
N GLU A 381 -7.43 8.09 19.83
CA GLU A 381 -8.05 6.79 19.53
C GLU A 381 -7.28 6.02 18.44
N ILE A 382 -6.79 6.70 17.39
CA ILE A 382 -5.94 6.06 16.37
C ILE A 382 -4.68 5.49 17.04
N LEU A 383 -4.01 6.25 17.90
CA LEU A 383 -2.78 5.79 18.55
C LEU A 383 -3.05 4.63 19.50
N HIS A 384 -4.09 4.74 20.32
CA HIS A 384 -4.46 3.70 21.27
C HIS A 384 -4.80 2.38 20.57
N HIS A 385 -5.70 2.42 19.59
CA HIS A 385 -6.13 1.21 18.89
C HIS A 385 -5.04 0.64 17.97
N THR A 386 -4.20 1.48 17.35
CA THR A 386 -3.08 0.96 16.55
C THR A 386 -2.05 0.26 17.43
N GLU A 387 -1.73 0.84 18.59
CA GLU A 387 -0.78 0.24 19.53
C GLU A 387 -1.29 -1.10 20.07
N ASP A 388 -2.59 -1.18 20.40
CA ASP A 388 -3.25 -2.42 20.80
C ASP A 388 -3.25 -3.45 19.66
N ALA A 389 -3.69 -3.05 18.46
CA ALA A 389 -3.72 -3.93 17.29
C ALA A 389 -2.35 -4.55 16.98
N MET A 390 -1.27 -3.78 17.07
CA MET A 390 0.09 -4.28 16.83
C MET A 390 0.56 -5.31 17.88
N LYS A 391 -0.08 -5.36 19.05
CA LYS A 391 0.22 -6.30 20.15
C LYS A 391 -0.68 -7.52 20.10
N THR A 392 -1.96 -7.34 19.80
CA THR A 392 -2.99 -8.37 20.00
C THR A 392 -3.40 -9.06 18.69
N THR A 393 -3.15 -8.45 17.54
CA THR A 393 -3.56 -8.98 16.23
C THR A 393 -2.37 -9.35 15.36
N ARG A 394 -2.67 -10.03 14.24
CA ARG A 394 -1.70 -10.33 13.17
C ARG A 394 -1.84 -9.37 11.99
N LEU A 395 -2.53 -8.24 12.16
CA LEU A 395 -2.73 -7.26 11.09
C LEU A 395 -1.37 -6.77 10.56
N ALA A 396 -1.24 -6.77 9.24
CA ALA A 396 -0.02 -6.36 8.56
C ALA A 396 0.28 -4.88 8.86
N GLY A 397 1.53 -4.56 9.20
CA GLY A 397 1.91 -3.21 9.62
C GLY A 397 1.59 -2.12 8.59
N ILE A 398 1.60 -2.48 7.30
CA ILE A 398 1.26 -1.60 6.18
C ILE A 398 -0.18 -1.06 6.24
N LEU A 399 -1.09 -1.75 6.92
CA LEU A 399 -2.47 -1.29 7.13
C LEU A 399 -2.56 -0.04 8.01
N PHE A 400 -1.51 0.27 8.77
CA PHE A 400 -1.51 1.41 9.69
C PHE A 400 -0.88 2.67 9.09
N PHE A 401 -0.35 2.63 7.85
CA PHE A 401 0.27 3.80 7.24
C PHE A 401 -0.68 4.98 7.05
N PHE A 402 -1.88 4.74 6.53
CA PHE A 402 -2.87 5.81 6.36
C PHE A 402 -3.32 6.39 7.71
N PRO A 403 -3.79 5.59 8.68
CA PRO A 403 -4.16 6.11 10.00
C PRO A 403 -3.03 6.87 10.70
N LEU A 404 -1.81 6.32 10.74
CA LEU A 404 -0.67 6.96 11.42
C LEU A 404 -0.23 8.25 10.72
N ARG A 405 -0.30 8.32 9.39
CA ARG A 405 -0.01 9.55 8.65
C ARG A 405 -1.05 10.63 8.93
N VAL A 406 -2.33 10.28 8.93
CA VAL A 406 -3.43 11.20 9.21
C VAL A 406 -3.34 11.72 10.65
N ALA A 407 -3.13 10.83 11.62
CA ALA A 407 -2.91 11.20 13.02
C ALA A 407 -1.67 12.08 13.17
N GLY A 408 -0.56 11.73 12.50
CA GLY A 408 0.69 12.48 12.52
C GLY A 408 0.56 13.90 11.98
N ALA A 409 -0.23 14.10 10.92
CA ALA A 409 -0.49 15.43 10.39
C ALA A 409 -1.20 16.36 11.39
N ARG A 410 -1.95 15.77 12.34
CA ARG A 410 -2.72 16.46 13.38
C ARG A 410 -2.14 16.32 14.79
N ALA A 411 -0.99 15.69 14.95
CA ALA A 411 -0.34 15.50 16.24
C ALA A 411 0.15 16.84 16.82
N ARG A 412 -0.25 17.13 18.07
CA ARG A 412 0.09 18.37 18.77
C ARG A 412 1.18 18.18 19.82
N THR A 413 1.18 17.05 20.51
CA THR A 413 2.09 16.83 21.63
C THR A 413 3.33 16.05 21.23
N SER A 414 4.43 16.25 21.96
CA SER A 414 5.65 15.44 21.78
C SER A 414 5.38 13.95 22.02
N ALA A 415 4.50 13.62 22.98
CA ALA A 415 4.10 12.25 23.27
C ALA A 415 3.41 11.57 22.07
N GLN A 416 2.43 12.24 21.44
CA GLN A 416 1.75 11.74 20.24
C GLN A 416 2.76 11.51 19.10
N ARG A 417 3.63 12.49 18.83
CA ARG A 417 4.66 12.40 17.79
C ARG A 417 5.61 11.23 18.03
N SER A 418 6.04 11.05 19.28
CA SER A 418 6.93 9.96 19.69
C SER A 418 6.27 8.60 19.56
N ALA A 419 5.00 8.47 19.95
CA ALA A 419 4.22 7.24 19.78
C ALA A 419 4.10 6.84 18.31
N ILE A 420 3.80 7.80 17.43
CA ILE A 420 3.70 7.56 15.97
C ILE A 420 5.03 7.08 15.39
N LEU A 421 6.13 7.76 15.73
CA LEU A 421 7.45 7.36 15.25
C LEU A 421 7.85 5.97 15.76
N SER A 422 7.52 5.65 17.02
CA SER A 422 7.75 4.31 17.59
C SER A 422 6.98 3.23 16.82
N MET A 423 5.71 3.45 16.53
CA MET A 423 4.90 2.51 15.74
C MET A 423 5.43 2.33 14.30
N LEU A 424 5.84 3.41 13.64
CA LEU A 424 6.45 3.33 12.29
C LEU A 424 7.81 2.62 12.32
N ASP A 425 8.60 2.79 13.38
CA ASP A 425 9.86 2.06 13.55
C ASP A 425 9.62 0.56 13.76
N ARG A 426 8.61 0.17 14.55
CA ARG A 426 8.18 -1.23 14.69
C ARG A 426 7.77 -1.85 13.35
N ILE A 427 7.06 -1.10 12.50
CA ILE A 427 6.70 -1.55 11.14
C ILE A 427 7.96 -1.74 10.28
N THR A 428 8.93 -0.82 10.38
CA THR A 428 10.24 -0.93 9.71
C THR A 428 10.99 -2.19 10.14
N GLN A 429 11.00 -2.49 11.44
CA GLN A 429 11.65 -3.66 12.01
C GLN A 429 10.99 -4.98 11.59
N ARG A 430 9.68 -4.97 11.31
CA ARG A 430 8.92 -6.09 10.73
C ARG A 430 8.95 -6.07 9.19
N SER A 431 10.13 -5.84 8.62
CA SER A 431 10.45 -5.92 7.19
C SER A 431 9.89 -4.82 6.27
N PHE A 432 8.96 -3.95 6.68
CA PHE A 432 8.42 -2.91 5.80
C PHE A 432 9.18 -1.57 5.91
N VAL A 433 10.34 -1.51 5.26
CA VAL A 433 11.27 -0.36 5.34
C VAL A 433 10.68 0.96 4.83
N VAL A 434 9.65 0.92 3.99
CA VAL A 434 8.90 2.10 3.50
C VAL A 434 8.34 2.97 4.63
N ALA A 435 8.11 2.42 5.83
CA ALA A 435 7.65 3.18 6.99
C ALA A 435 8.61 4.34 7.37
N GLN A 436 9.88 4.24 6.96
CA GLN A 436 10.85 5.32 7.10
C GLN A 436 10.48 6.57 6.30
N ALA A 437 9.93 6.44 5.08
CA ALA A 437 9.49 7.60 4.31
C ALA A 437 8.35 8.35 5.02
N PHE A 438 7.39 7.62 5.60
CA PHE A 438 6.33 8.22 6.41
C PHE A 438 6.91 8.97 7.61
N SER A 439 7.90 8.38 8.29
CA SER A 439 8.59 9.03 9.41
C SER A 439 9.31 10.31 8.99
N GLN A 440 9.98 10.32 7.84
CA GLN A 440 10.67 11.50 7.32
C GLN A 440 9.71 12.62 6.94
N VAL A 441 8.61 12.28 6.25
CA VAL A 441 7.56 13.25 5.88
C VAL A 441 6.95 13.90 7.13
N LEU A 442 6.62 13.10 8.14
CA LEU A 442 6.06 13.63 9.39
C LEU A 442 7.06 14.50 10.16
N LYS A 443 8.34 14.09 10.23
CA LYS A 443 9.40 14.92 10.84
C LYS A 443 9.56 16.26 10.14
N SER A 444 9.54 16.29 8.82
CA SER A 444 9.56 17.55 8.04
C SER A 444 8.35 18.41 8.40
N LEU A 445 7.15 17.83 8.36
CA LEU A 445 5.91 18.54 8.67
C LEU A 445 5.89 19.15 10.08
N TRP A 446 6.47 18.47 11.06
CA TRP A 446 6.55 18.98 12.43
C TRP A 446 7.67 20.02 12.61
N GLY A 447 8.76 19.90 11.84
CA GLY A 447 9.84 20.89 11.81
C GLY A 447 9.37 22.22 11.22
N ASP A 448 8.57 22.18 10.16
CA ASP A 448 8.00 23.37 9.52
C ASP A 448 6.95 24.08 10.40
N LYS A 449 6.41 23.41 11.42
CA LYS A 449 5.47 23.97 12.42
C LYS A 449 6.14 24.51 13.68
N ALA A 450 7.47 24.41 13.78
CA ALA A 450 8.27 24.89 14.93
C ALA A 450 8.96 26.24 14.66
N LEU A 451 8.68 26.86 13.51
CA LEU A 451 8.97 28.25 13.15
C LEU A 451 7.64 29.00 13.05
#